data_AF-L0RAH4-F1
#
_entry.id   AF-L0RAH4-F1
#
_cell.length_a   1.000
_cell.length_b   1.000
_cell.length_c   1.000
_cell.angle_alpha   90.00
_cell.angle_beta   90.00
_cell.angle_gamma   90.00
#
_symmetry.space_group_name_H-M   'P 1'
#
loop_
_entity.id
_entity.type
_entity.pdbx_description
1 polymer ?
#
loop_
_entity_poly.entity_id
_entity_poly.type
_entity_poly.pdbx_seq_one_letter_code
_entity_poly.pdbx_strand_id
1 'polypeptide(L)'
;MSNDLAVKNLAADYAEHFDFDFGDAGMVLTLQNDAPAELKQLIRELCGSVSPESLVKVYESLNAIAECDDIYQCEIDEKVCELTLFCKIARRVEQIAVS
;
A
#
# COMPACT_ATOMS: atom_id res chain seq x y z
N MET A 1 2.22 12.44 -19.97
CA MET A 1 1.51 11.23 -19.49
C MET A 1 1.37 11.41 -18.01
N SER A 2 0.13 11.36 -17.51
CA SER A 2 -0.23 11.91 -16.18
C SER A 2 0.57 11.23 -15.09
N ASN A 3 1.14 12.02 -14.17
CA ASN A 3 1.82 11.49 -12.99
C ASN A 3 0.94 10.47 -12.27
N ASP A 4 -0.38 10.68 -12.27
CA ASP A 4 -1.38 9.77 -11.71
C ASP A 4 -1.28 8.34 -12.25
N LEU A 5 -1.04 8.16 -13.56
CA LEU A 5 -0.91 6.82 -14.13
C LEU A 5 0.35 6.11 -13.61
N ALA A 6 1.44 6.85 -13.40
CA ALA A 6 2.65 6.29 -12.82
C ALA A 6 2.44 5.91 -11.35
N VAL A 7 1.74 6.75 -10.58
CA VAL A 7 1.36 6.46 -9.18
C VAL A 7 0.49 5.21 -9.09
N LYS A 8 -0.55 5.12 -9.93
CA LYS A 8 -1.47 3.97 -9.97
C LYS A 8 -0.76 2.68 -10.33
N ASN A 9 0.10 2.72 -11.35
CA ASN A 9 0.88 1.55 -11.77
C ASN A 9 1.84 1.10 -10.66
N LEU A 10 2.57 2.03 -10.02
CA LEU A 10 3.45 1.68 -8.91
C LEU A 10 2.68 1.09 -7.72
N ALA A 11 1.50 1.64 -7.42
CA ALA A 11 0.65 1.11 -6.35
C ALA A 11 0.18 -0.32 -6.66
N ALA A 12 -0.23 -0.59 -7.90
CA ALA A 12 -0.60 -1.92 -8.36
C ALA A 12 0.60 -2.89 -8.27
N ASP A 13 1.76 -2.50 -8.81
CA ASP A 13 2.98 -3.30 -8.75
C ASP A 13 3.38 -3.65 -7.30
N TYR A 14 3.25 -2.68 -6.37
CA TYR A 14 3.51 -2.93 -4.95
C TYR A 14 2.47 -3.86 -4.30
N ALA A 15 1.20 -3.78 -4.70
CA ALA A 15 0.15 -4.64 -4.19
C ALA A 15 0.35 -6.11 -4.60
N GLU A 16 0.94 -6.38 -5.77
CA GLU A 16 1.25 -7.73 -6.26
C GLU A 16 2.28 -8.48 -5.38
N HIS A 17 3.03 -7.76 -4.55
CA HIS A 17 4.00 -8.35 -3.63
C HIS A 17 3.39 -8.81 -2.30
N PHE A 18 2.08 -8.66 -2.11
CA PHE A 18 1.37 -9.18 -0.95
C PHE A 18 0.76 -10.54 -1.29
N ASP A 19 0.76 -11.45 -0.32
CA ASP A 19 0.18 -12.77 -0.47
C ASP A 19 -0.69 -13.12 0.74
N PHE A 20 -1.76 -13.88 0.50
CA PHE A 20 -2.70 -14.32 1.51
C PHE A 20 -2.36 -15.75 1.93
N ASP A 21 -1.80 -15.88 3.14
CA ASP A 21 -1.56 -17.17 3.75
C ASP A 21 -2.82 -17.63 4.52
N PHE A 22 -3.37 -18.77 4.13
CA PHE A 22 -4.56 -19.35 4.75
C PHE A 22 -4.14 -20.48 5.68
N GLY A 23 -3.92 -20.14 6.95
CA GLY A 23 -3.56 -21.08 8.01
C GLY A 23 -4.74 -21.46 8.91
N ASP A 24 -4.47 -22.35 9.89
CA ASP A 24 -5.46 -22.81 10.87
C ASP A 24 -6.05 -21.67 11.74
N ALA A 25 -5.35 -20.54 11.84
CA ALA A 25 -5.77 -19.36 12.59
C ALA A 25 -6.56 -18.33 11.74
N GLY A 26 -6.77 -18.60 10.45
CA GLY A 26 -7.42 -17.70 9.49
C GLY A 26 -6.46 -17.17 8.43
N MET A 27 -6.93 -16.15 7.70
CA MET A 27 -6.20 -15.50 6.62
C MET A 27 -5.23 -14.47 7.17
N VAL A 28 -3.96 -14.59 6.83
CA VAL A 28 -2.89 -13.65 7.21
C VAL A 28 -2.28 -13.06 5.94
N LEU A 29 -2.19 -11.73 5.89
CA LEU A 29 -1.47 -11.06 4.82
C LEU A 29 0.03 -11.08 5.09
N THR A 30 0.80 -11.52 4.12
CA THR A 30 2.27 -11.58 4.15
C THR A 30 2.87 -10.79 3.00
N LEU A 31 4.15 -10.48 3.10
CA LEU A 31 4.90 -9.81 2.04
C LEU A 31 5.88 -10.81 1.43
N GLN A 32 5.89 -10.91 0.11
CA GLN A 32 6.79 -11.80 -0.61
C GLN A 32 8.26 -11.48 -0.34
N ASN A 33 9.12 -12.51 -0.41
CA ASN A 33 10.54 -12.36 -0.08
C ASN A 33 11.27 -11.41 -1.03
N ASP A 34 10.89 -11.42 -2.30
CA ASP A 34 11.41 -10.58 -3.38
C ASP A 34 10.78 -9.17 -3.43
N ALA A 35 9.85 -8.86 -2.52
CA ALA A 35 9.24 -7.54 -2.45
C ALA A 35 10.32 -6.43 -2.36
N PRO A 36 10.16 -5.33 -3.11
CA PRO A 36 11.13 -4.25 -3.20
C PRO A 36 11.57 -3.70 -1.85
N ALA A 37 12.85 -3.33 -1.74
CA ALA A 37 13.38 -2.74 -0.51
C ALA A 37 12.66 -1.43 -0.14
N GLU A 38 12.25 -0.65 -1.14
CA GLU A 38 11.53 0.61 -0.99
C GLU A 38 10.14 0.41 -0.38
N LEU A 39 9.42 -0.65 -0.78
CA LEU A 39 8.14 -1.02 -0.18
C LEU A 39 8.30 -1.41 1.29
N LYS A 40 9.30 -2.25 1.61
CA LYS A 40 9.64 -2.61 2.99
C LYS A 40 10.02 -1.39 3.84
N GLN A 41 10.75 -0.44 3.24
CA GLN A 41 11.14 0.81 3.88
C GLN A 41 9.93 1.71 4.14
N LEU A 42 9.02 1.87 3.16
CA LEU A 42 7.77 2.61 3.31
C LEU A 42 6.94 2.10 4.49
N ILE A 43 6.75 0.78 4.59
CA ILE A 43 5.99 0.16 5.70
C ILE A 43 6.64 0.49 7.04
N ARG A 44 7.97 0.36 7.15
CA ARG A 44 8.68 0.68 8.41
C ARG A 44 8.64 2.16 8.75
N GLU A 45 8.81 3.05 7.78
CA GLU A 45 8.81 4.50 7.99
C GLU A 45 7.43 5.00 8.45
N LEU A 46 6.35 4.47 7.87
CA LEU A 46 5.00 4.97 8.10
C LEU A 46 4.26 4.23 9.22
N CYS A 47 4.52 2.94 9.40
CA CYS A 47 3.85 2.09 10.40
C CYS A 47 4.76 1.69 11.57
N GLY A 48 6.04 2.03 11.53
CA GLY A 48 7.02 1.71 12.58
C GLY A 48 7.52 0.27 12.60
N SER A 49 6.74 -0.69 12.09
CA SER A 49 7.13 -2.11 12.01
C SER A 49 6.45 -2.81 10.84
N VAL A 50 7.03 -3.94 10.41
CA VAL A 50 6.39 -4.84 9.44
C VAL A 50 5.61 -5.88 10.25
N SER A 51 4.35 -5.57 10.55
CA SER A 51 3.41 -6.44 11.27
C SER A 51 2.21 -6.76 10.38
N PRO A 52 1.45 -7.83 10.65
CA PRO A 52 0.24 -8.16 9.87
C PRO A 52 -0.74 -6.99 9.75
N GLU A 53 -0.94 -6.23 10.83
CA GLU A 53 -1.79 -5.03 10.83
C GLU A 53 -1.25 -3.93 9.91
N SER A 54 0.06 -3.70 9.93
CA SER A 54 0.71 -2.73 9.04
C SER A 54 0.63 -3.15 7.58
N LEU A 55 0.77 -4.45 7.30
CA LEU A 55 0.64 -5.02 5.96
C LEU A 55 -0.77 -4.79 5.42
N VAL A 56 -1.80 -5.08 6.21
CA VAL A 56 -3.21 -4.86 5.81
C VAL A 56 -3.45 -3.38 5.50
N LYS A 57 -3.02 -2.46 6.37
CA LYS A 57 -3.16 -1.01 6.15
C LYS A 57 -2.54 -0.53 4.84
N VAL A 58 -1.33 -1.01 4.56
CA VAL A 58 -0.57 -0.61 3.37
C VAL A 58 -1.17 -1.25 2.13
N TYR A 59 -1.52 -2.54 2.17
CA TYR A 59 -2.18 -3.24 1.07
C TYR A 59 -3.51 -2.59 0.67
N GLU A 60 -4.39 -2.31 1.62
CA GLU A 60 -5.66 -1.62 1.33
C GLU A 60 -5.42 -0.23 0.72
N SER A 61 -4.45 0.52 1.26
CA SER A 61 -4.09 1.83 0.71
C SER A 61 -3.58 1.73 -0.73
N LEU A 62 -2.76 0.73 -1.04
CA LEU A 62 -2.22 0.50 -2.37
C LEU A 62 -3.32 0.13 -3.38
N ASN A 63 -4.24 -0.77 -3.00
CA ASN A 63 -5.38 -1.12 -3.85
C ASN A 63 -6.29 0.08 -4.10
N ALA A 64 -6.59 0.86 -3.06
CA ALA A 64 -7.41 2.06 -3.19
C ALA A 64 -6.76 3.06 -4.18
N ILE A 65 -5.45 3.30 -4.07
CA ILE A 65 -4.72 4.14 -5.02
C ILE A 65 -4.74 3.55 -6.43
N ALA A 66 -4.50 2.25 -6.59
CA ALA A 66 -4.44 1.59 -7.90
C ALA A 66 -5.79 1.64 -8.64
N GLU A 67 -6.90 1.55 -7.91
CA GLU A 67 -8.24 1.44 -8.48
C GLU A 67 -8.97 2.78 -8.61
N CYS A 68 -8.53 3.83 -7.88
CA CYS A 68 -9.24 5.12 -7.88
C CYS A 68 -9.21 5.84 -9.25
N ASP A 69 -10.27 6.59 -9.54
CA ASP A 69 -10.32 7.48 -10.70
C ASP A 69 -9.48 8.75 -10.46
N ASP A 70 -9.49 9.25 -9.22
CA ASP A 70 -8.72 10.42 -8.75
C ASP A 70 -8.12 10.11 -7.37
N ILE A 71 -6.79 10.19 -7.28
CA ILE A 71 -6.02 9.94 -6.05
C ILE A 71 -6.39 10.90 -4.91
N TYR A 72 -6.92 12.09 -5.23
CA TYR A 72 -7.35 13.08 -4.25
C TYR A 72 -8.81 12.88 -3.79
N GLN A 73 -9.55 11.99 -4.44
CA GLN A 73 -10.93 11.62 -4.11
C GLN A 73 -11.10 10.13 -3.82
N CYS A 74 -10.00 9.45 -3.50
CA CYS A 74 -10.00 8.02 -3.24
C CYS A 74 -10.92 7.66 -2.06
N GLU A 75 -11.82 6.71 -2.28
CA GLU A 75 -12.59 6.10 -1.19
C GLU A 75 -11.69 5.13 -0.42
N ILE A 76 -11.68 5.24 0.91
CA ILE A 76 -10.86 4.41 1.79
C ILE A 76 -11.72 3.84 2.92
N ASP A 77 -11.35 2.66 3.42
CA ASP A 77 -11.92 2.15 4.67
C ASP A 77 -11.14 2.69 5.88
N GLU A 78 -11.66 3.77 6.47
CA GLU A 78 -11.06 4.39 7.66
C GLU A 78 -11.01 3.47 8.89
N LYS A 79 -11.78 2.36 8.90
CA LYS A 79 -11.68 1.35 9.97
C LYS A 79 -10.42 0.50 9.84
N VAL A 80 -9.88 0.39 8.63
CA VAL A 80 -8.66 -0.35 8.35
C VAL A 80 -7.46 0.60 8.38
N CYS A 81 -7.52 1.69 7.60
CA CYS A 81 -6.46 2.68 7.52
C CYS A 81 -7.03 4.09 7.70
N GLU A 82 -6.67 4.74 8.80
CA GLU A 82 -7.05 6.13 9.05
C GLU A 82 -6.57 7.05 7.92
N LEU A 83 -7.37 8.07 7.58
CA LEU A 83 -7.10 9.01 6.49
C LEU A 83 -5.71 9.64 6.56
N THR A 84 -5.22 9.96 7.76
CA THR A 84 -3.88 10.56 7.94
C THR A 84 -2.77 9.62 7.50
N LEU A 85 -2.90 8.31 7.78
CA LEU A 85 -1.93 7.32 7.35
C LEU A 85 -2.03 7.08 5.84
N PHE A 86 -3.25 6.96 5.32
CA PHE A 86 -3.49 6.82 3.88
C PHE A 86 -2.84 7.95 3.08
N CYS A 87 -3.07 9.21 3.47
CA CYS A 87 -2.48 10.37 2.80
C CYS A 87 -0.94 10.35 2.81
N LYS A 88 -0.32 9.82 3.89
CA LYS A 88 1.14 9.66 3.95
C LYS A 88 1.63 8.57 3.00
N ILE A 89 0.91 7.45 2.91
CA ILE A 89 1.22 6.35 1.98
C ILE A 89 1.09 6.86 0.54
N ALA A 90 -0.05 7.45 0.18
CA ALA A 90 -0.30 8.00 -1.15
C ALA A 90 0.79 9.00 -1.58
N ARG A 91 1.14 9.94 -0.70
CA ARG A 91 2.21 10.89 -0.96
C ARG A 91 3.58 10.23 -1.13
N ARG A 92 3.87 9.16 -0.38
CA ARG A 92 5.14 8.43 -0.50
C ARG A 92 5.23 7.67 -1.81
N VAL A 93 4.15 7.02 -2.23
CA VAL A 93 4.05 6.35 -3.54
C VAL A 93 4.20 7.37 -4.66
N GLU A 94 3.52 8.52 -4.56
CA GLU A 94 3.64 9.62 -5.52
C GLU A 94 5.09 10.08 -5.69
N GLN A 95 5.80 10.31 -4.58
CA GLN A 95 7.21 10.70 -4.61
C GLN A 95 8.12 9.67 -5.29
N ILE A 96 7.88 8.38 -5.07
CA ILE A 96 8.67 7.30 -5.67
C ILE A 96 8.39 7.21 -7.18
N ALA A 97 7.12 7.28 -7.58
CA ALA A 97 6.71 7.14 -8.97
C ALA A 97 7.23 8.26 -9.89
N VAL A 98 7.55 9.44 -9.33
CA VAL A 98 8.02 10.61 -10.08
C VAL A 98 9.52 10.91 -9.92
N SER A 99 10.24 10.08 -9.15
CA SER A 99 11.70 10.19 -8.95
C SER A 99 12.47 9.54 -10.08
#